data_AF-A0A9X4KV30-F1
#
_entry.id   AF-A0A9X4KV30-F1
#
_cell.length_a   1.000
_cell.length_b   1.000
_cell.length_c   1.000
_cell.angle_alpha   90.00
_cell.angle_beta   90.00
_cell.angle_gamma   90.00
#
_symmetry.space_group_name_H-M   'P 1'
#
loop_
_entity.id
_entity.type
_entity.pdbx_description
1 polymer ?
#
loop_
_entity_poly.entity_id
_entity_poly.type
_entity_poly.pdbx_seq_one_letter_code
_entity_poly.pdbx_strand_id
1 'polypeptide(L)'
;MFFAVAGIAFLVSAASSDEKRALALSGAIVFGFYSLDLLGKLGAGIAWMRDLSIFSLYRPGDIVGGGAFPALGFALLAALGLAAFGAAVLVFKRRDLPL
;
A
#
# COMPACT_ATOMS: atom_id res chain seq x y z
N MET A 1 1.62 -3.11 7.82
CA MET A 1 1.58 -1.99 6.85
C MET A 1 2.73 -2.08 5.85
N PHE A 2 4.00 -1.99 6.29
CA PHE A 2 5.15 -2.01 5.37
C PHE A 2 5.21 -3.24 4.46
N PHE A 3 4.78 -4.42 4.95
CA PHE A 3 4.64 -5.61 4.11
C PHE A 3 3.74 -5.38 2.87
N ALA A 4 2.59 -4.73 3.06
CA ALA A 4 1.67 -4.44 1.96
C ALA A 4 2.21 -3.37 1.02
N VAL A 5 2.89 -2.35 1.55
CA VAL A 5 3.61 -1.35 0.74
C VAL A 5 4.70 -2.01 -0.10
N ALA A 6 5.48 -2.92 0.50
CA ALA A 6 6.51 -3.68 -0.21
C ALA A 6 5.91 -4.58 -1.30
N GLY A 7 4.77 -5.22 -1.04
CA GLY A 7 4.06 -6.00 -2.06
C GLY A 7 3.60 -5.17 -3.25
N ILE A 8 3.07 -3.96 -3.01
CA ILE A 8 2.68 -3.03 -4.07
C ILE A 8 3.90 -2.56 -4.85
N ALA A 9 4.98 -2.18 -4.18
CA ALA A 9 6.23 -1.77 -4.83
C ALA A 9 6.82 -2.91 -5.67
N PHE A 10 6.76 -4.15 -5.16
CA PHE A 10 7.20 -5.33 -5.89
C PHE A 10 6.33 -5.62 -7.11
N LEU A 11 5.01 -5.46 -7.01
CA LEU A 11 4.10 -5.56 -8.16
C LEU A 11 4.42 -4.52 -9.24
N VAL A 12 4.59 -3.27 -8.84
CA VAL A 12 4.98 -2.18 -9.76
C VAL A 12 6.33 -2.46 -10.42
N SER A 13 7.29 -2.97 -9.65
CA SER A 13 8.60 -3.38 -10.15
C SER A 13 8.49 -4.52 -11.16
N ALA A 14 7.76 -5.59 -10.83
CA ALA A 14 7.52 -6.72 -11.72
C ALA A 14 6.82 -6.31 -13.03
N ALA A 15 5.94 -5.31 -12.97
CA ALA A 15 5.24 -4.77 -14.13
C ALA A 15 6.09 -3.79 -14.96
N SER A 16 7.17 -3.24 -14.41
CA SER A 16 8.00 -2.22 -15.06
C SER A 16 9.24 -2.83 -15.72
N SER A 17 9.68 -2.25 -16.84
CA SER A 17 10.91 -2.65 -17.55
C SER A 17 12.08 -1.71 -17.30
N ASP A 18 11.76 -0.53 -16.77
CA ASP A 18 12.70 0.55 -16.50
C ASP A 18 12.69 0.79 -15.00
N GLU A 19 13.88 0.73 -14.40
CA GLU A 19 14.07 0.90 -12.96
C GLU A 19 13.61 2.28 -12.48
N LYS A 20 13.89 3.34 -13.23
CA LYS A 20 13.51 4.71 -12.87
C LYS A 20 12.00 4.87 -12.87
N ARG A 21 11.30 4.26 -13.84
CA ARG A 21 9.84 4.22 -13.87
C ARG A 21 9.26 3.46 -12.67
N ALA A 22 9.85 2.31 -12.34
CA ALA A 22 9.40 1.50 -11.21
C ALA A 22 9.57 2.26 -9.88
N LEU A 23 10.71 2.90 -9.69
CA LEU A 23 11.02 3.70 -8.52
C LEU A 23 10.08 4.91 -8.41
N ALA A 24 9.90 5.65 -9.50
CA ALA A 24 9.04 6.83 -9.54
C ALA A 24 7.57 6.47 -9.25
N LEU A 25 7.05 5.40 -9.87
CA LEU A 25 5.65 5.00 -9.69
C LEU A 25 5.40 4.45 -8.28
N SER A 26 6.32 3.64 -7.74
CA SER A 26 6.22 3.15 -6.36
C SER A 26 6.26 4.30 -5.36
N GLY A 27 7.17 5.25 -5.55
CA GLY A 27 7.27 6.47 -4.74
C GLY A 27 6.00 7.32 -4.82
N ALA A 28 5.46 7.53 -6.03
CA ALA A 28 4.25 8.29 -6.24
C ALA A 28 3.01 7.65 -5.57
N ILE A 29 2.90 6.31 -5.59
CA ILE A 29 1.81 5.59 -4.91
C ILE A 29 1.91 5.77 -3.40
N VAL A 30 3.08 5.56 -2.80
CA VAL A 30 3.28 5.70 -1.35
C VAL A 30 3.06 7.15 -0.92
N PHE A 31 3.62 8.10 -1.65
CA PHE A 31 3.43 9.52 -1.40
C PHE A 31 1.96 9.91 -1.54
N GLY A 32 1.28 9.44 -2.59
CA GLY A 32 -0.15 9.68 -2.80
C GLY A 32 -1.00 9.15 -1.65
N PHE A 33 -0.77 7.92 -1.19
CA PHE A 33 -1.45 7.41 0.00
C PHE A 33 -1.20 8.26 1.24
N TYR A 34 0.05 8.72 1.44
CA TYR A 34 0.38 9.58 2.56
C TYR A 34 -0.31 10.95 2.47
N SER A 35 -0.34 11.56 1.29
CA SER A 35 -1.04 12.82 1.05
C SER A 35 -2.54 12.68 1.29
N LEU A 36 -3.18 11.61 0.82
CA LEU A 36 -4.60 11.34 1.07
C LEU A 36 -4.91 11.18 2.56
N ASP A 37 -4.07 10.43 3.28
CA ASP A 37 -4.20 10.28 4.73
C ASP A 37 -4.05 11.61 5.48
N LEU A 38 -3.08 12.44 5.07
CA LEU A 38 -2.83 13.74 5.68
C LEU A 38 -3.99 14.71 5.39
N LEU A 39 -4.46 14.80 4.15
CA LEU A 39 -5.60 15.64 3.77
C LEU A 39 -6.86 15.23 4.53
N GLY A 40 -7.15 13.94 4.63
CA GLY A 40 -8.30 13.44 5.37
C GLY A 40 -8.26 13.75 6.88
N LYS A 41 -7.10 14.10 7.43
CA LYS A 41 -6.96 14.56 8.83
C LYS A 41 -7.23 16.06 9.01
N LEU A 42 -7.27 16.86 7.94
CA LEU A 42 -7.40 18.32 8.04
C LEU A 42 -8.84 18.80 8.28
N GLY A 43 -9.85 18.01 7.92
CA GLY A 43 -11.24 18.44 8.10
C GLY A 43 -12.28 17.34 7.86
N ALA A 44 -13.43 17.47 8.53
CA ALA A 44 -14.48 16.44 8.51
C ALA A 44 -15.07 16.20 7.11
N GLY A 45 -15.20 17.24 6.27
CA GLY A 45 -15.75 17.11 4.91
C GLY A 45 -14.87 16.32 3.93
N ILE A 46 -13.58 16.16 4.24
CA ILE A 46 -12.61 15.43 3.41
C ILE A 46 -12.08 14.17 4.11
N ALA A 47 -12.66 13.80 5.26
CA ALA A 47 -12.20 12.64 6.05
C ALA A 47 -12.25 11.33 5.27
N TRP A 48 -13.19 11.20 4.32
CA TRP A 48 -13.33 10.03 3.43
C TRP A 48 -12.07 9.80 2.57
N MET A 49 -11.27 10.83 2.29
CA MET A 49 -10.02 10.70 1.53
C MET A 49 -9.02 9.83 2.26
N ARG A 50 -9.07 9.82 3.60
CA ARG A 50 -8.21 8.96 4.42
C ARG A 50 -8.46 7.49 4.11
N ASP A 51 -9.73 7.11 3.93
CA ASP A 51 -10.14 5.71 3.74
C ASP A 51 -9.70 5.14 2.38
N LEU A 52 -9.27 6.00 1.44
CA LEU A 52 -8.62 5.58 0.19
C LEU A 52 -7.15 5.19 0.37
N SER A 53 -6.54 5.56 1.50
CA SER A 53 -5.14 5.27 1.78
C SER A 53 -4.98 3.94 2.52
N ILE A 54 -3.91 3.21 2.20
CA ILE A 54 -3.49 2.04 2.97
C ILE A 54 -3.13 2.38 4.43
N PHE A 55 -2.78 3.64 4.70
CA PHE A 55 -2.44 4.13 6.03
C PHE A 55 -3.64 4.15 6.98
N SER A 56 -4.87 4.30 6.46
CA SER A 56 -6.09 4.25 7.28
C SER A 56 -6.30 2.94 8.04
N LEU A 57 -5.76 1.84 7.50
CA LEU A 57 -5.82 0.50 8.08
C LEU A 57 -4.83 0.31 9.24
N TYR A 58 -3.88 1.22 9.42
CA TYR A 58 -2.89 1.18 10.50
C TYR A 58 -3.06 2.37 11.44
N ARG A 59 -3.68 2.14 12.60
CA ARG A 59 -3.99 3.16 13.60
C ARG A 59 -3.13 2.98 14.85
N PRO A 60 -1.92 3.54 14.90
CA PRO A 60 -1.01 3.35 16.04
C PRO A 60 -1.57 3.89 17.36
N GLY A 61 -2.39 4.96 17.31
CA GLY A 61 -3.03 5.51 18.51
C GLY A 61 -3.94 4.50 19.22
N ASP A 62 -4.71 3.72 18.45
CA ASP A 62 -5.62 2.70 19.00
C ASP A 62 -4.84 1.53 19.64
N ILE A 63 -3.65 1.23 19.10
CA ILE A 63 -2.77 0.16 19.59
C ILE A 63 -2.11 0.56 20.92
N VAL A 64 -1.58 1.78 20.99
CA VAL A 64 -0.85 2.26 22.18
C VAL A 64 -1.81 2.64 23.30
N GLY A 65 -3.01 3.12 22.97
CA GLY A 65 -4.02 3.55 23.95
C GLY A 65 -4.75 2.43 24.71
N GLY A 66 -4.38 1.16 24.49
CA GLY A 66 -5.04 0.02 25.13
C GLY A 66 -6.46 -0.26 24.60
N GLY A 67 -6.78 0.24 23.39
CA GLY A 67 -8.04 -0.02 22.71
C GLY A 67 -8.17 -1.48 22.24
N ALA A 68 -9.31 -1.80 21.63
CA ALA A 68 -9.51 -3.13 21.03
C ALA A 68 -8.42 -3.44 20.01
N PHE A 69 -7.89 -4.67 20.03
CA PHE A 69 -6.88 -5.11 19.08
C PHE A 69 -7.41 -4.94 17.64
N PRO A 70 -6.75 -4.16 16.77
CA PRO A 70 -7.27 -3.85 15.44
C PRO A 70 -7.02 -5.01 14.45
N ALA A 71 -7.47 -6.23 14.82
CA ALA A 71 -7.28 -7.47 14.09
C ALA A 71 -7.68 -7.34 12.62
N LEU A 72 -8.81 -6.68 12.36
CA LEU A 72 -9.34 -6.50 11.02
C LEU A 72 -8.38 -5.67 10.15
N GLY A 73 -7.85 -4.56 10.67
CA GLY A 73 -6.88 -3.73 9.95
C GLY A 73 -5.62 -4.52 9.60
N PHE A 74 -5.10 -5.31 10.54
CA PHE A 74 -3.95 -6.17 10.29
C PHE A 74 -4.24 -7.29 9.28
N ALA A 75 -5.40 -7.94 9.36
CA ALA A 75 -5.82 -8.98 8.43
C ALA A 75 -5.95 -8.42 7.01
N LEU A 76 -6.55 -7.24 6.85
CA LEU A 76 -6.66 -6.55 5.56
C LEU A 76 -5.28 -6.18 5.01
N LEU A 77 -4.38 -5.66 5.85
CA LEU A 77 -3.00 -5.35 5.43
C LEU A 77 -2.24 -6.61 5.02
N ALA A 78 -2.41 -7.73 5.73
CA ALA A 78 -1.79 -9.00 5.37
C ALA A 78 -2.34 -9.54 4.04
N ALA A 79 -3.66 -9.53 3.88
CA ALA A 79 -4.34 -9.95 2.66
C ALA A 79 -3.91 -9.10 1.45
N LEU A 80 -3.83 -7.78 1.61
CA LEU A 80 -3.41 -6.87 0.54
C LEU A 80 -1.95 -7.11 0.15
N GLY A 81 -1.06 -7.32 1.13
CA GLY A 81 0.34 -7.66 0.85
C GLY A 81 0.48 -8.99 0.11
N LEU A 82 -0.21 -10.05 0.56
CA LEU A 82 -0.20 -11.35 -0.11
C LEU A 82 -0.78 -11.27 -1.53
N ALA A 83 -1.88 -10.54 -1.72
CA ALA A 83 -2.48 -10.33 -3.03
C ALA A 83 -1.53 -9.58 -3.97
N ALA A 84 -0.88 -8.52 -3.50
CA ALA A 84 0.07 -7.75 -4.30
C ALA A 84 1.32 -8.57 -4.65
N PHE A 85 1.89 -9.31 -3.70
CA PHE A 85 3.00 -10.23 -3.95
C PHE A 85 2.63 -11.34 -4.94
N GLY A 86 1.47 -11.97 -4.75
CA GLY A 86 0.97 -13.01 -5.65
C GLY A 86 0.77 -12.47 -7.07
N ALA A 87 0.15 -11.30 -7.20
CA ALA A 87 0.00 -10.62 -8.47
C ALA A 87 1.36 -10.29 -9.12
N ALA A 88 2.34 -9.84 -8.33
CA ALA A 88 3.68 -9.53 -8.82
C ALA A 88 4.34 -10.76 -9.45
N VAL A 89 4.27 -11.91 -8.77
CA VAL A 89 4.80 -13.19 -9.28
C VAL A 89 4.11 -13.60 -10.57
N LEU A 90 2.77 -13.48 -10.63
CA LEU A 90 2.00 -13.83 -11.83
C LEU A 90 2.32 -12.92 -13.01
N VAL A 91 2.45 -11.61 -12.77
CA VAL A 91 2.83 -10.62 -13.79
C VAL A 91 4.24 -10.90 -14.28
N PHE A 92 5.20 -11.10 -13.37
CA PHE A 92 6.59 -11.38 -13.72
C PHE A 92 6.72 -12.66 -14.55
N LYS A 93 6.04 -13.74 -14.15
CA LYS A 93 6.07 -15.03 -14.88
C LYS A 93 5.53 -14.94 -16.30
N ARG A 94 4.58 -14.02 -16.56
CA ARG A 94 3.99 -13.81 -17.89
C ARG A 94 4.82 -12.88 -18.78
N ARG A 95 5.85 -12.24 -18.24
CA ARG A 95 6.75 -11.41 -19.04
C ARG A 95 7.79 -12.31 -19.71
N ASP A 96 7.70 -12.41 -21.02
CA ASP A 96 8.84 -12.84 -21.83
C ASP A 96 9.89 -11.72 -21.77
N LEU A 97 10.92 -11.93 -20.94
CA LEU A 97 12.09 -11.06 -20.93
C LEU A 97 12.92 -11.42 -22.16
N PRO A 98 13.15 -10.49 -23.12
CA PRO A 98 14.13 -10.73 -24.18
C PRO A 98 15.50 -10.88 -23.49
N LEU A 99 16.14 -12.02 -23.71
CA LEU A 99 17.52 -12.31 -23.26
C LEU A 99 18.51 -11.34 -23.91
#